data_AF-A0A328SMN2-F1
#
_entry.id   AF-A0A328SMN2-F1
#
_cell.length_a   1.000
_cell.length_b   1.000
_cell.length_c   1.000
_cell.angle_alpha   90.00
_cell.angle_beta   90.00
_cell.angle_gamma   90.00
#
_symmetry.space_group_name_H-M   'P 1'
#
loop_
_entity.id
_entity.type
_entity.pdbx_description
1 polymer ?
#
loop_
_entity_poly.entity_id
_entity_poly.type
_entity_poly.pdbx_seq_one_letter_code
_entity_poly.pdbx_strand_id
1 'polypeptide(L)'
;MKTKKIFLVFLFAILLVGVSYAAEDVSDDTFDTTEVVHTDTTTNGAQCAAETNDKDQIIKQNNNKSMKASSNTRTSTKLTLNKISQKTYKDDVTITGKFMDKNGKILKNTIIKVKLNGKTYNAKTNYNGVYTKKLKANKVGTNNVLVSYEGNYYYKASSNRTTFSTIKRATKLTINQITTTYNGDTVKISGKFTDNTGAIIKNTMVKLNINGKTYNAKTNSNGVYTLNYKTTKSGTNKVIASYAGNDNYNKVSVQKTFSVTPVHSVTMAIKQEFTVKYINGDPFCTLYETDYAQYDPGVYAEIDERGLSAPPVNKIIKAKFFFKNSRGNIITRTVYPRYKTAVETSLISGYRPYKVDIYYCRMTETERYNYWYGYY
;
A
#
# COMPACT_ATOMS: atom_id res chain seq x y z
N MET A 1 19.66 -38.22 -33.36
CA MET A 1 19.89 -36.78 -33.61
C MET A 1 19.75 -36.02 -32.29
N LYS A 2 20.84 -35.41 -31.82
CA LYS A 2 20.95 -34.75 -30.51
C LYS A 2 20.20 -33.41 -30.49
N THR A 3 19.40 -33.19 -29.46
CA THR A 3 18.66 -31.95 -29.14
C THR A 3 19.63 -30.84 -28.71
N LYS A 4 19.73 -29.75 -29.49
CA LYS A 4 20.44 -28.53 -29.09
C LYS A 4 19.53 -27.69 -28.18
N LYS A 5 19.85 -27.63 -26.89
CA LYS A 5 19.31 -26.62 -25.95
C LYS A 5 20.12 -25.34 -26.12
N ILE A 6 19.47 -24.27 -26.57
CA ILE A 6 20.03 -22.92 -26.61
C ILE A 6 19.88 -22.30 -25.22
N PHE A 7 21.01 -22.04 -24.56
CA PHE A 7 21.07 -21.27 -23.32
C PHE A 7 21.23 -19.79 -23.68
N LEU A 8 20.20 -18.99 -23.38
CA LEU A 8 20.21 -17.54 -23.57
C LEU A 8 20.66 -16.90 -22.25
N VAL A 9 21.91 -16.45 -22.18
CA VAL A 9 22.47 -15.73 -21.03
C VAL A 9 22.22 -14.23 -21.24
N PHE A 10 21.33 -13.64 -20.46
CA PHE A 10 21.16 -12.19 -20.39
C PHE A 10 22.21 -11.60 -19.44
N LEU A 11 23.21 -10.93 -20.00
CA LEU A 11 24.19 -10.13 -19.27
C LEU A 11 23.56 -8.77 -18.95
N PHE A 12 23.21 -8.52 -17.68
CA PHE A 12 22.77 -7.21 -17.21
C PHE A 12 24.01 -6.37 -16.84
N ALA A 13 24.34 -5.39 -17.68
CA ALA A 13 25.30 -4.35 -17.34
C ALA A 13 24.63 -3.35 -16.37
N ILE A 14 25.15 -3.26 -15.14
CA ILE A 14 24.74 -2.26 -14.16
C ILE A 14 25.58 -1.01 -14.42
N LEU A 15 24.93 0.05 -14.92
CA LEU A 15 25.51 1.38 -15.01
C LEU A 15 25.55 1.98 -13.59
N LEU A 16 26.73 2.03 -12.97
CA LEU A 16 26.95 2.83 -11.76
C LEU A 16 27.08 4.29 -12.18
N VAL A 17 26.06 5.10 -11.86
CA VAL A 17 26.21 6.57 -11.90
C VAL A 17 26.77 6.98 -10.54
N GLY A 18 28.06 7.30 -10.52
CA GLY A 18 28.71 7.90 -9.36
C GLY A 18 28.19 9.31 -9.17
N VAL A 19 27.62 9.59 -7.99
CA VAL A 19 27.33 10.95 -7.56
C VAL A 19 28.43 11.33 -6.59
N SER A 20 29.37 12.17 -7.04
CA SER A 20 30.36 12.83 -6.18
C SER A 20 29.66 13.97 -5.44
N TYR A 21 29.66 13.94 -4.11
CA TYR A 21 29.38 15.14 -3.32
C TYR A 21 30.68 15.92 -3.19
N ALA A 22 30.72 17.11 -3.80
CA ALA A 22 31.70 18.14 -3.47
C ALA A 22 31.29 18.78 -2.14
N ALA A 23 32.24 18.91 -1.22
CA ALA A 23 32.13 19.79 -0.07
C ALA A 23 32.52 21.20 -0.53
N GLU A 24 31.66 22.17 -0.26
CA GLU A 24 31.88 23.58 -0.55
C GLU A 24 32.47 24.24 0.72
N ASP A 25 33.68 24.75 0.59
CA ASP A 25 34.31 25.71 1.52
C ASP A 25 33.64 27.07 1.34
N VAL A 26 33.15 27.70 2.42
CA VAL A 26 33.02 29.16 2.50
C VAL A 26 33.17 29.69 3.93
N SER A 27 34.07 30.69 4.01
CA SER A 27 34.20 31.83 4.94
C SER A 27 34.47 31.61 6.43
N ASP A 28 35.77 31.72 6.72
CA ASP A 28 36.38 32.52 7.79
C ASP A 28 35.59 33.82 8.06
N ASP A 29 35.24 34.06 9.32
CA ASP A 29 34.86 35.38 9.80
C ASP A 29 35.57 35.63 11.14
N THR A 30 36.54 36.52 11.03
CA THR A 30 37.40 37.10 12.05
C THR A 30 36.60 37.82 13.13
N PHE A 31 36.96 37.63 14.39
CA PHE A 31 36.77 38.66 15.42
C PHE A 31 38.08 38.86 16.19
N ASP A 32 38.75 39.93 15.79
CA ASP A 32 39.88 40.57 16.43
C ASP A 32 39.37 41.45 17.59
N THR A 33 39.99 41.31 18.77
CA THR A 33 40.02 42.37 19.77
C THR A 33 41.44 42.49 20.30
N THR A 34 42.21 43.32 19.62
CA THR A 34 43.43 44.00 20.07
C THR A 34 43.29 44.54 21.50
N GLU A 35 44.24 44.17 22.38
CA GLU A 35 44.52 44.88 23.62
C GLU A 35 45.84 45.65 23.43
N VAL A 36 45.75 46.98 23.57
CA VAL A 36 46.82 47.94 23.31
C VAL A 36 47.69 48.09 24.54
N VAL A 37 49.00 48.01 24.28
CA VAL A 37 50.11 48.27 25.19
C VAL A 37 50.13 49.73 25.66
N HIS A 38 50.33 49.93 26.96
CA HIS A 38 50.93 51.16 27.47
C HIS A 38 52.16 50.83 28.30
N THR A 39 53.30 51.28 27.79
CA THR A 39 54.60 51.34 28.44
C THR A 39 54.74 52.70 29.11
N ASP A 40 55.20 52.73 30.36
CA ASP A 40 55.90 53.88 30.90
C ASP A 40 57.23 53.44 31.52
N THR A 41 58.29 54.01 30.97
CA THR A 41 59.68 54.03 31.43
C THR A 41 59.85 54.92 32.66
N THR A 42 60.75 54.57 33.59
CA THR A 42 61.93 55.39 33.94
C THR A 42 62.84 54.78 35.04
N THR A 43 64.09 54.53 34.63
CA THR A 43 65.39 54.82 35.27
C THR A 43 65.81 54.35 36.68
N ASN A 44 67.06 53.83 36.66
CA ASN A 44 68.16 53.92 37.63
C ASN A 44 68.33 52.82 38.69
N GLY A 45 69.49 52.16 38.64
CA GLY A 45 70.11 51.53 39.81
C GLY A 45 71.00 50.31 39.52
N ALA A 46 72.29 50.57 39.36
CA ALA A 46 73.43 49.66 39.26
C ALA A 46 73.37 48.27 39.97
N GLN A 47 73.74 47.24 39.21
CA GLN A 47 74.75 46.20 39.45
C GLN A 47 75.11 45.81 40.91
N CYS A 48 74.98 44.52 41.26
CA CYS A 48 76.10 43.66 41.70
C CYS A 48 75.67 42.27 42.23
N ALA A 49 76.46 41.27 41.80
CA ALA A 49 76.96 40.10 42.51
C ALA A 49 76.01 39.03 43.11
N ALA A 50 76.25 37.81 42.66
CA ALA A 50 75.95 36.56 43.34
C ALA A 50 76.67 36.46 44.70
N GLU A 51 76.07 35.78 45.67
CA GLU A 51 76.74 34.77 46.49
C GLU A 51 75.77 33.99 47.40
N THR A 52 76.26 32.81 47.78
CA THR A 52 75.63 31.60 48.31
C THR A 52 75.54 31.53 49.84
N ASN A 53 74.79 30.51 50.31
CA ASN A 53 74.78 29.87 51.65
C ASN A 53 73.97 30.63 52.73
N ASP A 54 73.15 30.02 53.59
CA ASP A 54 73.53 28.96 54.52
C ASP A 54 72.30 28.37 55.28
N LYS A 55 72.36 27.05 55.51
CA LYS A 55 71.85 26.26 56.64
C LYS A 55 70.36 26.26 57.05
N ASP A 56 69.74 25.13 56.69
CA ASP A 56 68.91 24.29 57.55
C ASP A 56 69.23 24.40 59.05
N GLN A 57 68.22 24.71 59.87
CA GLN A 57 67.95 24.08 61.18
C GLN A 57 66.73 24.73 61.88
N ILE A 58 65.52 24.61 61.31
CA ILE A 58 64.28 24.51 62.11
C ILE A 58 63.30 23.56 61.40
N ILE A 59 63.42 22.26 61.65
CA ILE A 59 62.30 21.33 61.49
C ILE A 59 62.02 20.74 62.88
N LYS A 60 60.82 21.03 63.41
CA LYS A 60 59.82 20.06 63.91
C LYS A 60 58.88 20.72 64.92
N GLN A 61 57.73 21.19 64.45
CA GLN A 61 56.44 20.66 64.92
C GLN A 61 55.26 21.20 64.08
N ASN A 62 54.48 20.25 63.57
CA ASN A 62 53.02 20.33 63.39
C ASN A 62 52.47 21.21 62.25
N ASN A 63 52.26 20.62 61.07
CA ASN A 63 50.98 19.93 60.83
C ASN A 63 50.97 19.26 59.45
N ASN A 64 51.22 17.96 59.49
CA ASN A 64 51.01 17.02 58.42
C ASN A 64 49.49 16.84 58.20
N LYS A 65 48.81 17.79 57.54
CA LYS A 65 47.51 17.52 56.92
C LYS A 65 47.79 16.86 55.57
N SER A 66 48.14 15.58 55.64
CA SER A 66 47.88 14.63 54.57
C SER A 66 46.44 14.86 54.09
N MET A 67 46.30 15.43 52.88
CA MET A 67 45.06 15.32 52.16
C MET A 67 44.88 13.83 51.88
N LYS A 68 44.16 13.16 52.79
CA LYS A 68 43.57 11.86 52.54
C LYS A 68 42.87 12.00 51.20
N ALA A 69 43.40 11.35 50.17
CA ALA A 69 42.65 11.14 48.94
C ALA A 69 41.33 10.50 49.39
N SER A 70 40.26 11.29 49.39
CA SER A 70 38.93 10.79 49.67
C SER A 70 38.67 9.80 48.54
N SER A 71 38.83 8.51 48.84
CA SER A 71 38.34 7.44 48.01
C SER A 71 36.85 7.68 47.86
N ASN A 72 36.47 8.39 46.79
CA ASN A 72 35.08 8.70 46.52
C ASN A 72 34.44 7.39 46.07
N THR A 73 34.02 6.60 47.05
CA THR A 73 33.43 5.28 46.84
C THR A 73 32.05 5.48 46.25
N ARG A 74 31.98 5.53 44.90
CA ARG A 74 30.72 5.64 44.17
C ARG A 74 29.73 4.58 44.65
N THR A 75 28.50 4.99 44.94
CA THR A 75 27.44 4.09 45.42
C THR A 75 26.96 3.20 44.29
N SER A 76 26.91 1.89 44.50
CA SER A 76 26.35 0.94 43.54
C SER A 76 24.86 1.22 43.28
N THR A 77 24.41 1.03 42.04
CA THR A 77 23.01 1.26 41.64
C THR A 77 22.30 -0.05 41.31
N LYS A 78 20.98 -0.08 41.52
CA LYS A 78 20.08 -1.18 41.19
C LYS A 78 19.08 -0.70 40.14
N LEU A 79 19.26 -1.20 38.91
CA LEU A 79 18.38 -0.95 37.78
C LEU A 79 17.56 -2.20 37.47
N THR A 80 16.28 -2.18 37.79
CA THR A 80 15.37 -3.29 37.46
C THR A 80 14.77 -3.09 36.07
N LEU A 81 14.32 -4.18 35.46
CA LEU A 81 13.62 -4.18 34.18
C LEU A 81 12.50 -5.24 34.25
N ASN A 82 11.27 -4.82 34.01
CA ASN A 82 10.12 -5.72 34.06
C ASN A 82 10.13 -6.67 32.86
N LYS A 83 9.66 -7.91 33.07
CA LYS A 83 9.41 -8.86 31.98
C LYS A 83 8.37 -8.28 31.01
N ILE A 84 8.56 -8.55 29.72
CA ILE A 84 7.68 -8.08 28.65
C ILE A 84 7.01 -9.31 28.01
N SER A 85 5.69 -9.33 27.95
CA SER A 85 4.93 -10.40 27.30
C SER A 85 5.10 -10.38 25.77
N GLN A 86 4.74 -11.49 25.12
CA GLN A 86 4.71 -11.58 23.66
C GLN A 86 3.87 -10.47 23.04
N LYS A 87 4.30 -9.99 21.86
CA LYS A 87 3.65 -8.91 21.11
C LYS A 87 3.31 -9.34 19.70
N THR A 88 2.37 -8.64 19.07
CA THR A 88 2.21 -8.72 17.61
C THR A 88 3.04 -7.62 16.96
N TYR A 89 3.56 -7.87 15.76
CA TYR A 89 4.24 -6.84 14.98
C TYR A 89 3.43 -5.54 14.95
N LYS A 90 4.07 -4.38 15.18
CA LYS A 90 3.47 -3.04 15.34
C LYS A 90 2.58 -2.81 16.58
N ASP A 91 2.48 -3.75 17.51
CA ASP A 91 1.86 -3.48 18.81
C ASP A 91 2.73 -2.56 19.67
N ASP A 92 2.08 -1.90 20.64
CA ASP A 92 2.79 -1.14 21.66
C ASP A 92 3.51 -2.05 22.66
N VAL A 93 4.74 -1.64 22.95
CA VAL A 93 5.63 -2.24 23.93
C VAL A 93 6.00 -1.19 24.96
N THR A 94 5.68 -1.48 26.22
CA THR A 94 6.07 -0.63 27.35
C THR A 94 7.28 -1.25 28.03
N ILE A 95 8.41 -0.56 27.96
CA ILE A 95 9.64 -0.92 28.65
C ILE A 95 9.69 -0.10 29.93
N THR A 96 9.71 -0.76 31.09
CA THR A 96 9.65 -0.09 32.39
C THR A 96 10.39 -0.87 33.47
N GLY A 97 10.83 -0.14 34.49
CA GLY A 97 11.48 -0.67 35.68
C GLY A 97 11.74 0.44 36.69
N LYS A 98 12.44 0.12 37.78
CA LYS A 98 12.80 1.04 38.85
C LYS A 98 14.31 1.25 38.90
N PHE A 99 14.72 2.45 39.29
CA PHE A 99 16.11 2.82 39.49
C PHE A 99 16.33 3.36 40.91
N MET A 100 17.20 2.66 41.64
CA MET A 100 17.50 2.91 43.05
C MET A 100 19.00 2.72 43.30
N ASP A 101 19.51 3.14 44.45
CA ASP A 101 20.83 2.73 44.90
C ASP A 101 20.80 1.35 45.61
N LYS A 102 21.98 0.85 46.00
CA LYS A 102 22.11 -0.45 46.72
C LYS A 102 21.34 -0.52 48.04
N ASN A 103 21.04 0.63 48.66
CA ASN A 103 20.34 0.72 49.94
C ASN A 103 18.82 0.92 49.73
N GLY A 104 18.34 0.94 48.49
CA GLY A 104 16.93 1.14 48.16
C GLY A 104 16.50 2.61 48.05
N LYS A 105 17.43 3.57 48.12
CA LYS A 105 17.09 4.99 47.90
C LYS A 105 16.69 5.20 46.44
N ILE A 106 15.54 5.84 46.23
CA ILE A 106 15.03 6.15 44.90
C ILE A 106 15.92 7.19 44.20
N LEU A 107 16.27 6.90 42.94
CA LEU A 107 17.03 7.80 42.08
C LEU A 107 16.10 8.41 41.02
N LYS A 108 15.35 9.44 41.44
CA LYS A 108 14.39 10.19 40.59
C LYS A 108 15.09 11.16 39.64
N ASN A 109 14.40 11.58 38.58
CA ASN A 109 14.85 12.54 37.58
C ASN A 109 16.14 12.14 36.84
N THR A 110 16.49 10.85 36.82
CA THR A 110 17.68 10.33 36.16
C THR A 110 17.34 9.79 34.78
N ILE A 111 18.19 10.09 33.78
CA ILE A 111 18.05 9.55 32.43
C ILE A 111 18.59 8.11 32.39
N ILE A 112 17.74 7.18 31.97
CA ILE A 112 18.07 5.79 31.67
C ILE A 112 18.09 5.62 30.15
N LYS A 113 19.19 5.08 29.61
CA LYS A 113 19.29 4.70 28.19
C LYS A 113 18.58 3.36 28.00
N VAL A 114 17.56 3.35 27.15
CA VAL A 114 16.77 2.18 26.75
C VAL A 114 17.14 1.83 25.31
N LYS A 115 17.69 0.65 25.07
CA LYS A 115 17.98 0.12 23.73
C LYS A 115 16.99 -0.98 23.38
N LEU A 116 16.34 -0.87 22.22
CA LEU A 116 15.51 -1.93 21.62
C LEU A 116 16.13 -2.31 20.28
N ASN A 117 16.62 -3.55 20.16
CA ASN A 117 17.30 -4.07 18.96
C ASN A 117 18.42 -3.14 18.45
N GLY A 118 19.24 -2.60 19.36
CA GLY A 118 20.34 -1.70 19.02
C GLY A 118 19.95 -0.22 18.91
N LYS A 119 18.68 0.12 18.69
CA LYS A 119 18.23 1.52 18.65
C LYS A 119 18.06 2.07 20.06
N THR A 120 18.72 3.20 20.35
CA THR A 120 18.77 3.83 21.67
C THR A 120 17.69 4.90 21.83
N TYR A 121 17.12 4.97 23.02
CA TYR A 121 16.13 5.94 23.46
C TYR A 121 16.45 6.36 24.90
N ASN A 122 15.95 7.51 25.33
CA ASN A 122 16.05 7.96 26.71
C ASN A 122 14.69 7.87 27.42
N ALA A 123 14.71 7.50 28.70
CA ALA A 123 13.58 7.54 29.61
C ALA A 123 14.03 8.14 30.95
N LYS A 124 13.29 9.13 31.46
CA LYS A 124 13.60 9.77 32.75
C LYS A 124 12.84 9.05 33.87
N THR A 125 13.49 8.82 35.01
CA THR A 125 12.84 8.25 36.19
C THR A 125 11.93 9.30 36.84
N ASN A 126 10.72 8.88 37.23
CA ASN A 126 9.78 9.73 37.96
C ASN A 126 10.13 9.80 39.47
N TYR A 127 9.26 10.44 40.27
CA TYR A 127 9.43 10.58 41.72
C TYR A 127 9.50 9.25 42.49
N ASN A 128 8.94 8.18 41.92
CA ASN A 128 9.02 6.81 42.45
C ASN A 128 10.21 6.00 41.89
N GLY A 129 11.11 6.65 41.15
CA GLY A 129 12.26 5.99 40.50
C GLY A 129 11.89 5.14 39.29
N VAL A 130 10.64 5.21 38.82
CA VAL A 130 10.16 4.42 37.69
C VAL A 130 10.50 5.14 36.39
N TYR A 131 11.20 4.45 35.49
CA TYR A 131 11.37 4.91 34.11
C TYR A 131 10.39 4.13 33.21
N THR A 132 9.85 4.79 32.19
CA THR A 132 8.91 4.18 31.25
C THR A 132 9.18 4.67 29.83
N LYS A 133 9.27 3.74 28.88
CA LYS A 133 9.33 4.05 27.45
C LYS A 133 8.31 3.21 26.68
N LYS A 134 7.42 3.87 25.93
CA LYS A 134 6.50 3.23 24.99
C LYS A 134 7.11 3.24 23.59
N LEU A 135 7.19 2.08 22.95
CA LEU A 135 7.75 1.86 21.61
C LEU A 135 6.85 0.89 20.82
N LYS A 136 7.16 0.68 19.53
CA LYS A 136 6.49 -0.32 18.69
C LYS A 136 7.35 -1.56 18.50
N ALA A 137 6.71 -2.74 18.48
CA ALA A 137 7.32 -4.01 18.14
C ALA A 137 7.57 -4.12 16.61
N ASN A 138 8.65 -3.51 16.11
CA ASN A 138 8.93 -3.41 14.67
C ASN A 138 9.76 -4.57 14.08
N LYS A 139 10.00 -5.63 14.84
CA LYS A 139 10.74 -6.81 14.39
C LYS A 139 10.04 -8.08 14.87
N VAL A 140 9.62 -8.94 13.95
CA VAL A 140 9.12 -10.29 14.27
C VAL A 140 10.25 -11.18 14.77
N GLY A 141 9.94 -12.11 15.67
CA GLY A 141 10.87 -12.97 16.38
C GLY A 141 11.35 -12.36 17.69
N THR A 142 12.55 -12.76 18.12
CA THR A 142 13.13 -12.32 19.39
C THR A 142 13.61 -10.87 19.30
N ASN A 143 13.16 -10.05 20.26
CA ASN A 143 13.53 -8.66 20.43
C ASN A 143 14.37 -8.50 21.70
N ASN A 144 15.52 -7.83 21.58
CA ASN A 144 16.46 -7.60 22.67
C ASN A 144 16.26 -6.22 23.27
N VAL A 145 16.10 -6.15 24.59
CA VAL A 145 16.01 -4.92 25.36
C VAL A 145 17.20 -4.83 26.31
N LEU A 146 17.87 -3.69 26.30
CA LEU A 146 18.92 -3.33 27.24
C LEU A 146 18.57 -1.98 27.85
N VAL A 147 18.53 -1.91 29.18
CA VAL A 147 18.46 -0.65 29.91
C VAL A 147 19.79 -0.41 30.60
N SER A 148 20.27 0.82 30.59
CA SER A 148 21.57 1.15 31.14
C SER A 148 21.62 2.56 31.70
N TYR A 149 22.37 2.70 32.78
CA TYR A 149 22.80 3.95 33.36
C TYR A 149 24.33 3.96 33.37
N GLU A 150 24.93 5.04 32.86
CA GLU A 150 26.38 5.13 32.62
C GLU A 150 27.18 5.44 33.89
N GLY A 151 26.51 5.75 35.00
CA GLY A 151 27.16 6.26 36.20
C GLY A 151 27.32 7.78 36.17
N ASN A 152 27.74 8.33 37.30
CA ASN A 152 28.20 9.71 37.43
C ASN A 152 29.23 9.78 38.57
N TYR A 153 29.52 11.00 39.03
CA TYR A 153 30.44 11.25 40.14
C TYR A 153 30.04 10.54 41.44
N TYR A 154 28.74 10.34 41.71
CA TYR A 154 28.22 9.77 42.95
C TYR A 154 27.85 8.30 42.85
N TYR A 155 27.44 7.85 41.66
CA TYR A 155 26.81 6.55 41.44
C TYR A 155 27.53 5.74 40.37
N LYS A 156 27.70 4.42 40.61
CA LYS A 156 28.27 3.50 39.62
C LYS A 156 27.26 3.21 38.49
N ALA A 157 27.80 2.88 37.32
CA ALA A 157 27.03 2.39 36.19
C ALA A 157 26.29 1.08 36.53
N SER A 158 25.14 0.86 35.91
CA SER A 158 24.43 -0.42 35.98
C SER A 158 23.62 -0.65 34.70
N SER A 159 23.35 -1.91 34.39
CA SER A 159 22.54 -2.28 33.24
C SER A 159 21.71 -3.52 33.51
N ASN A 160 20.63 -3.70 32.75
CA ASN A 160 19.78 -4.87 32.81
C ASN A 160 19.23 -5.20 31.43
N ARG A 161 18.93 -6.48 31.18
CA ARG A 161 18.53 -6.98 29.86
C ARG A 161 17.33 -7.89 29.99
N THR A 162 16.45 -7.83 28.99
CA THR A 162 15.39 -8.83 28.80
C THR A 162 15.17 -9.03 27.32
N THR A 163 14.44 -10.08 26.98
CA THR A 163 13.92 -10.31 25.64
C THR A 163 12.41 -10.42 25.66
N PHE A 164 11.78 -10.24 24.51
CA PHE A 164 10.39 -10.64 24.26
C PHE A 164 10.24 -11.15 22.83
N SER A 165 9.24 -12.02 22.60
CA SER A 165 8.89 -12.48 21.26
C SER A 165 7.87 -11.55 20.61
N THR A 166 8.00 -11.35 19.31
CA THR A 166 7.00 -10.68 18.48
C THR A 166 6.52 -11.64 17.40
N ILE A 167 5.23 -11.85 17.26
CA ILE A 167 4.64 -12.69 16.20
C ILE A 167 4.19 -11.84 15.01
N LYS A 168 4.02 -12.49 13.84
CA LYS A 168 3.49 -11.85 12.64
C LYS A 168 2.09 -11.30 12.89
N ARG A 169 1.78 -10.18 12.25
CA ARG A 169 0.45 -9.58 12.31
C ARG A 169 -0.52 -10.28 11.35
N ALA A 170 -1.69 -10.64 11.87
CA ALA A 170 -2.76 -11.20 11.06
C ALA A 170 -3.28 -10.18 10.04
N THR A 171 -3.65 -10.67 8.85
CA THR A 171 -4.12 -9.85 7.75
C THR A 171 -5.56 -10.20 7.38
N LYS A 172 -6.25 -9.22 6.78
CA LYS A 172 -7.63 -9.35 6.33
C LYS A 172 -7.73 -8.82 4.90
N LEU A 173 -8.31 -9.62 4.02
CA LEU A 173 -8.54 -9.29 2.62
C LEU A 173 -10.04 -9.41 2.35
N THR A 174 -10.61 -8.48 1.59
CA THR A 174 -12.03 -8.50 1.20
C THR A 174 -12.15 -8.38 -0.31
N ILE A 175 -13.20 -8.97 -0.90
CA ILE A 175 -13.61 -8.70 -2.29
C ILE A 175 -14.98 -8.04 -2.23
N ASN A 176 -15.09 -6.86 -2.84
CA ASN A 176 -16.35 -6.11 -2.94
C ASN A 176 -17.37 -6.89 -3.78
N GLN A 177 -18.64 -6.47 -3.79
CA GLN A 177 -19.62 -7.04 -4.73
C GLN A 177 -19.13 -6.82 -6.16
N ILE A 178 -19.17 -7.89 -6.96
CA ILE A 178 -18.86 -7.85 -8.38
C ILE A 178 -20.19 -7.92 -9.12
N THR A 179 -20.46 -6.95 -9.97
CA THR A 179 -21.71 -6.87 -10.73
C THR A 179 -21.77 -7.96 -11.79
N THR A 180 -22.97 -8.47 -12.06
CA THR A 180 -23.22 -9.28 -13.26
C THR A 180 -22.91 -8.46 -14.51
N THR A 181 -22.35 -9.11 -15.52
CA THR A 181 -21.96 -8.45 -16.78
C THR A 181 -22.15 -9.39 -17.97
N TYR A 182 -21.93 -8.92 -19.19
CA TYR A 182 -21.99 -9.73 -20.40
C TYR A 182 -20.61 -10.30 -20.76
N ASN A 183 -20.59 -11.43 -21.47
CA ASN A 183 -19.35 -11.97 -22.01
C ASN A 183 -18.72 -10.98 -23.00
N GLY A 184 -17.42 -10.71 -22.84
CA GLY A 184 -16.66 -9.77 -23.65
C GLY A 184 -16.58 -8.35 -23.07
N ASP A 185 -17.45 -8.02 -22.11
CA ASP A 185 -17.42 -6.74 -21.40
C ASP A 185 -16.35 -6.72 -20.30
N THR A 186 -16.02 -5.51 -19.83
CA THR A 186 -15.08 -5.31 -18.73
C THR A 186 -15.81 -5.14 -17.40
N VAL A 187 -15.42 -5.93 -16.40
CA VAL A 187 -15.93 -5.82 -15.03
C VAL A 187 -14.83 -5.35 -14.07
N LYS A 188 -15.19 -4.49 -13.12
CA LYS A 188 -14.29 -4.01 -12.07
C LYS A 188 -14.30 -4.97 -10.89
N ILE A 189 -13.16 -5.59 -10.61
CA ILE A 189 -12.93 -6.41 -9.41
C ILE A 189 -12.11 -5.57 -8.44
N SER A 190 -12.62 -5.37 -7.22
CA SER A 190 -11.94 -4.56 -6.21
C SER A 190 -12.14 -5.12 -4.81
N GLY A 191 -11.31 -4.66 -3.88
CA GLY A 191 -11.33 -5.09 -2.50
C GLY A 191 -10.40 -4.28 -1.62
N LYS A 192 -10.38 -4.56 -0.31
CA LYS A 192 -9.53 -3.87 0.66
C LYS A 192 -8.58 -4.85 1.35
N PHE A 193 -7.38 -4.38 1.63
CA PHE A 193 -6.36 -5.12 2.37
C PHE A 193 -5.94 -4.37 3.64
N THR A 194 -6.22 -4.97 4.80
CA THR A 194 -5.91 -4.43 6.11
C THR A 194 -5.25 -5.48 6.99
N ASP A 195 -4.74 -5.08 8.15
CA ASP A 195 -4.52 -6.02 9.23
C ASP A 195 -5.83 -6.34 9.98
N ASN A 196 -5.74 -7.22 10.98
CA ASN A 196 -6.87 -7.59 11.84
C ASN A 196 -7.36 -6.47 12.76
N THR A 197 -6.60 -5.39 12.93
CA THR A 197 -7.00 -4.18 13.67
C THR A 197 -7.71 -3.14 12.79
N GLY A 198 -7.76 -3.39 11.47
CA GLY A 198 -8.31 -2.45 10.49
C GLY A 198 -7.28 -1.46 9.93
N ALA A 199 -6.00 -1.55 10.34
CA ALA A 199 -4.98 -0.68 9.79
C ALA A 199 -4.65 -1.05 8.34
N ILE A 200 -4.48 -0.03 7.50
CA ILE A 200 -4.31 -0.19 6.06
C ILE A 200 -2.96 -0.82 5.71
N ILE A 201 -2.98 -1.80 4.80
CA ILE A 201 -1.78 -2.36 4.16
C ILE A 201 -1.70 -1.86 2.72
N LYS A 202 -1.05 -0.70 2.55
CA LYS A 202 -0.86 -0.01 1.26
C LYS A 202 0.33 -0.56 0.47
N ASN A 203 0.39 -0.22 -0.82
CA ASN A 203 1.49 -0.53 -1.74
C ASN A 203 1.88 -2.01 -1.80
N THR A 204 0.95 -2.91 -1.52
CA THR A 204 1.19 -4.35 -1.44
C THR A 204 0.49 -5.08 -2.58
N MET A 205 1.18 -6.04 -3.18
CA MET A 205 0.65 -6.82 -4.29
C MET A 205 -0.32 -7.89 -3.78
N VAL A 206 -1.55 -7.83 -4.28
CA VAL A 206 -2.59 -8.87 -4.12
C VAL A 206 -2.67 -9.65 -5.43
N LYS A 207 -2.59 -10.98 -5.34
CA LYS A 207 -2.77 -11.87 -6.48
C LYS A 207 -4.25 -12.21 -6.63
N LEU A 208 -4.80 -11.96 -7.81
CA LEU A 208 -6.16 -12.29 -8.20
C LEU A 208 -6.11 -13.47 -9.17
N ASN A 209 -6.64 -14.63 -8.76
CA ASN A 209 -6.86 -15.75 -9.65
C ASN A 209 -8.31 -15.73 -10.14
N ILE A 210 -8.49 -15.61 -11.45
CA ILE A 210 -9.81 -15.59 -12.10
C ILE A 210 -9.83 -16.77 -13.08
N ASN A 211 -10.65 -17.77 -12.77
CA ASN A 211 -10.77 -19.02 -13.55
C ASN A 211 -9.42 -19.68 -13.90
N GLY A 212 -8.48 -19.72 -12.95
CA GLY A 212 -7.17 -20.34 -13.15
C GLY A 212 -6.09 -19.37 -13.66
N LYS A 213 -6.44 -18.20 -14.23
CA LYS A 213 -5.46 -17.21 -14.67
C LYS A 213 -5.15 -16.20 -13.56
N THR A 214 -3.87 -15.92 -13.35
CA THR A 214 -3.40 -15.02 -12.30
C THR A 214 -3.17 -13.60 -12.83
N TYR A 215 -3.62 -12.63 -12.06
CA TYR A 215 -3.45 -11.19 -12.25
C TYR A 215 -2.89 -10.58 -10.96
N ASN A 216 -2.20 -9.44 -11.08
CA ASN A 216 -1.65 -8.73 -9.93
C ASN A 216 -2.33 -7.36 -9.80
N ALA A 217 -2.77 -7.02 -8.60
CA ALA A 217 -3.31 -5.70 -8.27
C ALA A 217 -2.61 -5.16 -7.02
N LYS A 218 -2.09 -3.93 -7.09
CA LYS A 218 -1.41 -3.29 -5.96
C LYS A 218 -2.40 -2.47 -5.15
N THR A 219 -2.30 -2.53 -3.82
CA THR A 219 -3.14 -1.70 -2.95
C THR A 219 -2.68 -0.24 -3.00
N ASN A 220 -3.62 0.69 -3.08
CA ASN A 220 -3.35 2.13 -3.03
C ASN A 220 -3.17 2.63 -1.57
N SER A 221 -3.10 3.95 -1.39
CA SER A 221 -2.98 4.61 -0.06
C SER A 221 -4.11 4.26 0.91
N ASN A 222 -5.30 3.91 0.40
CA ASN A 222 -6.48 3.52 1.17
C ASN A 222 -6.57 2.00 1.39
N GLY A 223 -5.56 1.23 0.95
CA GLY A 223 -5.56 -0.22 1.03
C GLY A 223 -6.45 -0.90 -0.02
N VAL A 224 -6.93 -0.17 -1.01
CA VAL A 224 -7.83 -0.68 -2.05
C VAL A 224 -7.01 -1.19 -3.23
N TYR A 225 -7.29 -2.41 -3.67
CA TYR A 225 -6.77 -2.96 -4.92
C TYR A 225 -7.91 -3.04 -5.95
N THR A 226 -7.59 -2.83 -7.22
CA THR A 226 -8.56 -2.83 -8.33
C THR A 226 -7.97 -3.50 -9.55
N LEU A 227 -8.80 -4.27 -10.27
CA LEU A 227 -8.53 -4.85 -11.57
C LEU A 227 -9.74 -4.64 -12.48
N ASN A 228 -9.52 -4.09 -13.68
CA ASN A 228 -10.50 -4.10 -14.76
C ASN A 228 -10.28 -5.38 -15.58
N TYR A 229 -11.23 -6.30 -15.51
CA TYR A 229 -11.13 -7.63 -16.11
C TYR A 229 -12.09 -7.77 -17.28
N LYS A 230 -11.55 -8.04 -18.48
CA LYS A 230 -12.36 -8.39 -19.66
C LYS A 230 -12.83 -9.84 -19.53
N THR A 231 -14.14 -10.04 -19.48
CA THR A 231 -14.72 -11.37 -19.30
C THR A 231 -14.56 -12.22 -20.56
N THR A 232 -14.24 -13.49 -20.36
CA THR A 232 -14.04 -14.46 -21.45
C THR A 232 -14.84 -15.75 -21.27
N LYS A 233 -15.35 -16.01 -20.06
CA LYS A 233 -16.11 -17.22 -19.72
C LYS A 233 -17.50 -16.82 -19.22
N SER A 234 -18.53 -17.34 -19.86
CA SER A 234 -19.92 -17.17 -19.43
C SER A 234 -20.27 -18.08 -18.24
N GLY A 235 -21.36 -17.77 -17.56
CA GLY A 235 -21.82 -18.44 -16.34
C GLY A 235 -21.11 -17.94 -15.08
N THR A 236 -21.05 -18.78 -14.05
CA THR A 236 -20.43 -18.45 -12.77
C THR A 236 -18.90 -18.45 -12.89
N ASN A 237 -18.30 -17.30 -12.59
CA ASN A 237 -16.87 -17.07 -12.58
C ASN A 237 -16.38 -17.00 -11.13
N LYS A 238 -15.24 -17.65 -10.82
CA LYS A 238 -14.63 -17.62 -9.48
C LYS A 238 -13.44 -16.68 -9.47
N VAL A 239 -13.42 -15.79 -8.48
CA VAL A 239 -12.31 -14.88 -8.17
C VAL A 239 -11.73 -15.27 -6.81
N ILE A 240 -10.44 -15.55 -6.76
CA ILE A 240 -9.70 -15.73 -5.50
C ILE A 240 -8.71 -14.57 -5.39
N ALA A 241 -8.82 -13.79 -4.32
CA ALA A 241 -7.83 -12.79 -3.96
C ALA A 241 -6.93 -13.35 -2.86
N SER A 242 -5.62 -13.20 -3.01
CA SER A 242 -4.65 -13.79 -2.09
C SER A 242 -3.43 -12.91 -1.87
N TYR A 243 -2.89 -13.01 -0.65
CA TYR A 243 -1.61 -12.46 -0.25
C TYR A 243 -0.78 -13.58 0.39
N ALA A 244 0.45 -13.76 -0.11
CA ALA A 244 1.30 -14.89 0.29
C ALA A 244 1.91 -14.75 1.70
N GLY A 245 1.75 -13.60 2.35
CA GLY A 245 2.47 -13.28 3.58
C GLY A 245 3.84 -12.68 3.30
N ASN A 246 4.48 -12.16 4.35
CA ASN A 246 5.89 -11.81 4.38
C ASN A 246 6.44 -12.03 5.79
N ASP A 247 7.62 -11.49 6.10
CA ASP A 247 8.25 -11.63 7.42
C ASP A 247 7.43 -11.04 8.56
N ASN A 248 6.59 -10.05 8.27
CA ASN A 248 5.86 -9.26 9.26
C ASN A 248 4.35 -9.56 9.30
N TYR A 249 3.79 -10.07 8.21
CA TYR A 249 2.35 -10.23 8.01
C TYR A 249 2.01 -11.64 7.55
N ASN A 250 0.94 -12.21 8.11
CA ASN A 250 0.46 -13.53 7.73
C ASN A 250 -0.15 -13.55 6.33
N LYS A 251 -0.10 -14.73 5.70
CA LYS A 251 -0.81 -15.01 4.44
C LYS A 251 -2.33 -14.98 4.65
N VAL A 252 -3.07 -14.62 3.61
CA VAL A 252 -4.54 -14.62 3.62
C VAL A 252 -5.08 -14.85 2.21
N SER A 253 -6.23 -15.49 2.10
CA SER A 253 -6.95 -15.69 0.84
C SER A 253 -8.45 -15.58 1.09
N VAL A 254 -9.17 -15.01 0.13
CA VAL A 254 -10.64 -14.90 0.13
C VAL A 254 -11.14 -15.17 -1.28
N GLN A 255 -12.36 -15.68 -1.41
CA GLN A 255 -12.97 -15.95 -2.70
C GLN A 255 -14.35 -15.31 -2.83
N LYS A 256 -14.72 -15.03 -4.07
CA LYS A 256 -16.06 -14.57 -4.44
C LYS A 256 -16.40 -15.05 -5.84
N THR A 257 -17.68 -15.16 -6.13
CA THR A 257 -18.18 -15.49 -7.48
C THR A 257 -18.92 -14.31 -8.08
N PHE A 258 -19.00 -14.29 -9.40
CA PHE A 258 -19.85 -13.38 -10.15
C PHE A 258 -20.37 -14.05 -11.42
N SER A 259 -21.51 -13.60 -11.91
CA SER A 259 -22.14 -14.18 -13.09
C SER A 259 -21.80 -13.38 -14.34
N VAL A 260 -21.51 -14.09 -15.43
CA VAL A 260 -21.30 -13.51 -16.76
C VAL A 260 -22.36 -14.07 -17.70
N THR A 261 -23.23 -13.21 -18.21
CA THR A 261 -24.30 -13.60 -19.12
C THR A 261 -23.71 -13.95 -20.50
N PRO A 262 -24.01 -15.12 -21.08
CA PRO A 262 -23.64 -15.44 -22.45
C PRO A 262 -24.21 -14.43 -23.43
N VAL A 263 -23.41 -14.03 -24.42
CA VAL A 263 -23.85 -13.18 -25.53
C VAL A 263 -23.76 -13.99 -26.81
N HIS A 264 -24.83 -13.96 -27.58
CA HIS A 264 -24.91 -14.52 -28.92
C HIS A 264 -24.98 -13.37 -29.93
N SER A 265 -24.68 -13.68 -31.19
CA SER A 265 -24.80 -12.71 -32.28
C SER A 265 -25.45 -13.35 -33.49
N VAL A 266 -26.27 -12.58 -34.18
CA VAL A 266 -26.81 -12.94 -35.50
C VAL A 266 -26.58 -11.79 -36.47
N THR A 267 -26.09 -12.10 -37.67
CA THR A 267 -26.02 -11.15 -38.77
C THR A 267 -27.26 -11.29 -39.63
N MET A 268 -27.92 -10.18 -39.92
CA MET A 268 -29.11 -10.11 -40.78
C MET A 268 -28.92 -9.08 -41.89
N ALA A 269 -29.49 -9.36 -43.06
CA ALA A 269 -29.52 -8.40 -44.17
C ALA A 269 -30.57 -7.33 -43.87
N ILE A 270 -30.31 -6.10 -44.33
CA ILE A 270 -31.25 -4.98 -44.18
C ILE A 270 -31.82 -4.64 -45.56
N LYS A 271 -33.14 -4.55 -45.64
CA LYS A 271 -33.91 -4.23 -46.85
C LYS A 271 -35.07 -3.29 -46.51
N GLN A 272 -35.72 -2.72 -47.53
CA GLN A 272 -36.95 -1.93 -47.33
C GLN A 272 -38.14 -2.83 -46.97
N GLU A 273 -38.04 -4.13 -47.23
CA GLU A 273 -38.98 -5.15 -46.75
C GLU A 273 -38.51 -5.76 -45.42
N PHE A 274 -39.46 -6.22 -44.60
CA PHE A 274 -39.17 -6.95 -43.36
C PHE A 274 -38.35 -8.20 -43.66
N THR A 275 -37.16 -8.29 -43.07
CA THR A 275 -36.38 -9.52 -43.02
C THR A 275 -36.55 -10.15 -41.65
N VAL A 276 -37.03 -11.39 -41.61
CA VAL A 276 -37.33 -12.10 -40.35
C VAL A 276 -36.47 -13.34 -40.19
N LYS A 277 -35.99 -13.60 -38.97
CA LYS A 277 -35.32 -14.84 -38.58
C LYS A 277 -35.74 -15.26 -37.18
N TYR A 278 -36.24 -16.49 -37.06
CA TYR A 278 -36.63 -17.04 -35.77
C TYR A 278 -35.42 -17.58 -34.99
N ILE A 279 -35.29 -17.18 -33.72
CA ILE A 279 -34.24 -17.62 -32.82
C ILE A 279 -34.87 -17.97 -31.47
N ASN A 280 -34.83 -19.26 -31.10
CA ASN A 280 -35.48 -19.76 -29.88
C ASN A 280 -36.98 -19.41 -29.79
N GLY A 281 -37.66 -19.30 -30.93
CA GLY A 281 -39.07 -18.92 -31.03
C GLY A 281 -39.31 -17.41 -31.23
N ASP A 282 -38.32 -16.57 -30.96
CA ASP A 282 -38.46 -15.11 -31.13
C ASP A 282 -38.20 -14.70 -32.60
N PRO A 283 -39.07 -13.89 -33.23
CA PRO A 283 -38.86 -13.36 -34.56
C PRO A 283 -37.94 -12.13 -34.50
N PHE A 284 -36.66 -12.30 -34.82
CA PHE A 284 -35.78 -11.16 -35.04
C PHE A 284 -36.09 -10.56 -36.41
N CYS A 285 -36.35 -9.26 -36.44
CA CYS A 285 -36.80 -8.51 -37.60
C CYS A 285 -35.86 -7.35 -37.89
N THR A 286 -35.63 -7.07 -39.17
CA THR A 286 -34.87 -5.91 -39.62
C THR A 286 -35.52 -5.28 -40.84
N LEU A 287 -35.53 -3.94 -40.88
CA LEU A 287 -35.96 -3.15 -42.04
C LEU A 287 -35.22 -1.81 -42.08
N TYR A 288 -35.31 -1.10 -43.20
CA TYR A 288 -35.07 0.33 -43.23
C TYR A 288 -36.19 1.05 -43.97
N GLU A 289 -36.64 2.15 -43.38
CA GLU A 289 -37.74 2.97 -43.85
C GLU A 289 -37.20 4.28 -44.40
N THR A 290 -37.72 4.73 -45.54
CA THR A 290 -37.36 6.03 -46.13
C THR A 290 -38.52 7.02 -46.09
N ASP A 291 -39.77 6.57 -46.25
CA ASP A 291 -40.91 7.48 -46.51
C ASP A 291 -42.30 6.93 -46.08
N TYR A 292 -42.41 5.75 -45.45
CA TYR A 292 -43.70 5.13 -45.13
C TYR A 292 -44.31 5.61 -43.80
N ALA A 293 -45.63 5.82 -43.79
CA ALA A 293 -46.39 6.55 -42.77
C ALA A 293 -46.51 5.92 -41.36
N GLN A 294 -45.89 4.76 -41.09
CA GLN A 294 -46.03 4.05 -39.80
C GLN A 294 -44.80 4.17 -38.88
N TYR A 295 -43.62 4.52 -39.41
CA TYR A 295 -42.38 4.69 -38.65
C TYR A 295 -41.60 5.90 -39.14
N ASP A 296 -40.81 6.52 -38.26
CA ASP A 296 -39.88 7.57 -38.68
C ASP A 296 -38.83 7.00 -39.67
N PRO A 297 -38.34 7.78 -40.64
CA PRO A 297 -37.28 7.33 -41.53
C PRO A 297 -36.03 6.86 -40.76
N GLY A 298 -35.63 5.61 -40.96
CA GLY A 298 -34.66 4.97 -40.08
C GLY A 298 -34.32 3.54 -40.45
N VAL A 299 -33.40 2.96 -39.67
CA VAL A 299 -32.97 1.57 -39.80
C VAL A 299 -33.25 0.88 -38.48
N TYR A 300 -33.97 -0.23 -38.54
CA TYR A 300 -34.51 -0.91 -37.37
C TYR A 300 -33.99 -2.35 -37.28
N ALA A 301 -33.68 -2.77 -36.06
CA ALA A 301 -33.52 -4.17 -35.71
C ALA A 301 -34.26 -4.43 -34.40
N GLU A 302 -35.19 -5.38 -34.43
CA GLU A 302 -36.08 -5.65 -33.31
C GLU A 302 -36.34 -7.14 -33.12
N ILE A 303 -36.88 -7.49 -31.96
CA ILE A 303 -37.60 -8.74 -31.73
C ILE A 303 -39.07 -8.37 -31.87
N ASP A 304 -39.73 -8.84 -32.94
CA ASP A 304 -41.12 -8.47 -33.22
C ASP A 304 -42.06 -9.19 -32.23
N GLU A 305 -42.68 -8.39 -31.37
CA GLU A 305 -43.55 -8.90 -30.33
C GLU A 305 -44.98 -9.15 -30.81
N ARG A 306 -45.32 -8.71 -32.02
CA ARG A 306 -46.68 -8.82 -32.56
C ARG A 306 -47.04 -10.29 -32.75
N GLY A 307 -48.12 -10.71 -32.10
CA GLY A 307 -48.64 -12.08 -32.20
C GLY A 307 -47.91 -13.09 -31.33
N LEU A 308 -46.98 -12.68 -30.46
CA LEU A 308 -46.42 -13.59 -29.46
C LEU A 308 -47.43 -13.86 -28.35
N SER A 309 -47.64 -15.15 -28.02
CA SER A 309 -48.50 -15.59 -26.91
C SER A 309 -47.84 -15.51 -25.53
N ALA A 310 -46.55 -15.16 -25.49
CA ALA A 310 -45.73 -15.05 -24.29
C ALA A 310 -44.60 -14.01 -24.50
N PRO A 311 -43.95 -13.51 -23.44
CA PRO A 311 -42.86 -12.55 -23.57
C PRO A 311 -41.71 -13.12 -24.41
N PRO A 312 -40.94 -12.27 -25.11
CA PRO A 312 -39.73 -12.70 -25.78
C PRO A 312 -38.81 -13.51 -24.88
N VAL A 313 -38.17 -14.52 -25.45
CA VAL A 313 -37.19 -15.37 -24.78
C VAL A 313 -35.84 -14.66 -24.68
N ASN A 314 -35.51 -13.81 -25.64
CA ASN A 314 -34.26 -13.09 -25.78
C ASN A 314 -34.48 -11.58 -25.65
N LYS A 315 -33.38 -10.88 -25.35
CA LYS A 315 -33.27 -9.41 -25.42
C LYS A 315 -32.09 -9.02 -26.28
N ILE A 316 -32.21 -7.90 -26.99
CA ILE A 316 -31.10 -7.25 -27.68
C ILE A 316 -30.24 -6.52 -26.64
N ILE A 317 -28.92 -6.65 -26.77
CA ILE A 317 -27.92 -5.98 -25.93
C ILE A 317 -27.35 -4.77 -26.67
N LYS A 318 -27.10 -4.94 -27.97
CA LYS A 318 -26.64 -3.90 -28.90
C LYS A 318 -26.79 -4.40 -30.33
N ALA A 319 -26.79 -3.49 -31.30
CA ALA A 319 -26.66 -3.84 -32.70
C ALA A 319 -25.61 -2.97 -33.38
N LYS A 320 -24.87 -3.56 -34.32
CA LYS A 320 -23.93 -2.84 -35.18
C LYS A 320 -24.47 -2.81 -36.60
N PHE A 321 -24.96 -1.66 -37.03
CA PHE A 321 -25.47 -1.42 -38.37
C PHE A 321 -24.32 -1.09 -39.32
N PHE A 322 -24.40 -1.62 -40.54
CA PHE A 322 -23.43 -1.41 -41.60
C PHE A 322 -24.10 -0.74 -42.79
N PHE A 323 -23.47 0.33 -43.28
CA PHE A 323 -23.93 1.08 -44.43
C PHE A 323 -22.85 1.12 -45.49
N LYS A 324 -23.25 0.99 -46.76
CA LYS A 324 -22.34 0.96 -47.92
C LYS A 324 -22.76 2.04 -48.92
N ASN A 325 -21.80 2.81 -49.43
CA ASN A 325 -22.07 3.77 -50.50
C ASN A 325 -21.85 3.14 -51.90
N SER A 326 -22.16 3.90 -52.95
CA SER A 326 -22.00 3.46 -54.36
C SER A 326 -20.56 3.12 -54.75
N ARG A 327 -19.57 3.71 -54.08
CA ARG A 327 -18.14 3.42 -54.27
C ARG A 327 -17.66 2.20 -53.47
N GLY A 328 -18.53 1.60 -52.67
CA GLY A 328 -18.22 0.43 -51.84
C GLY A 328 -17.64 0.72 -50.47
N ASN A 329 -17.49 1.99 -50.06
CA ASN A 329 -17.01 2.34 -48.72
C ASN A 329 -18.04 1.96 -47.68
N ILE A 330 -17.58 1.42 -46.54
CA ILE A 330 -18.44 0.96 -45.44
C ILE A 330 -18.25 1.87 -44.22
N ILE A 331 -19.37 2.28 -43.63
CA ILE A 331 -19.41 2.92 -42.31
C ILE A 331 -20.31 2.10 -41.38
N THR A 332 -20.08 2.21 -40.07
CA THR A 332 -20.84 1.44 -39.08
C THR A 332 -21.32 2.30 -37.93
N ARG A 333 -22.50 1.99 -37.39
CA ARG A 333 -23.02 2.57 -36.15
C ARG A 333 -23.37 1.45 -35.17
N THR A 334 -22.83 1.52 -33.95
CA THR A 334 -23.24 0.63 -32.86
C THR A 334 -24.24 1.34 -31.99
N VAL A 335 -25.41 0.74 -31.81
CA VAL A 335 -26.53 1.29 -31.04
C VAL A 335 -26.87 0.35 -29.90
N TYR A 336 -27.28 0.94 -28.77
CA TYR A 336 -27.75 0.24 -27.59
C TYR A 336 -29.26 0.44 -27.43
N PRO A 337 -30.01 -0.59 -27.02
CA PRO A 337 -31.45 -0.51 -26.86
C PRO A 337 -31.85 0.49 -25.79
N ARG A 338 -32.87 1.31 -26.07
CA ARG A 338 -33.65 1.98 -25.02
C ARG A 338 -34.60 0.99 -24.36
N TYR A 339 -35.19 0.10 -25.16
CA TYR A 339 -36.06 -1.01 -24.74
C TYR A 339 -35.41 -2.34 -25.08
N LYS A 340 -35.62 -3.37 -24.25
CA LYS A 340 -34.86 -4.65 -24.33
C LYS A 340 -34.95 -5.37 -25.68
N THR A 341 -35.87 -5.00 -26.56
CA THR A 341 -36.23 -5.75 -27.78
C THR A 341 -35.99 -4.98 -29.07
N ALA A 342 -35.68 -3.68 -29.05
CA ALA A 342 -35.53 -2.88 -30.27
C ALA A 342 -34.37 -1.89 -30.21
N VAL A 343 -33.73 -1.70 -31.37
CA VAL A 343 -32.68 -0.69 -31.62
C VAL A 343 -32.89 -0.07 -32.99
N GLU A 344 -32.66 1.24 -33.06
CA GLU A 344 -32.86 2.02 -34.27
C GLU A 344 -31.71 3.01 -34.52
N THR A 345 -31.50 3.39 -35.77
CA THR A 345 -30.60 4.49 -36.12
C THR A 345 -31.10 5.21 -37.36
N SER A 346 -30.87 6.52 -37.43
CA SER A 346 -31.19 7.31 -38.62
C SER A 346 -30.38 6.85 -39.83
N LEU A 347 -30.96 7.05 -41.02
CA LEU A 347 -30.26 6.92 -42.29
C LEU A 347 -29.04 7.84 -42.36
N ILE A 348 -28.11 7.52 -43.26
CA ILE A 348 -26.89 8.30 -43.49
C ILE A 348 -26.86 8.73 -44.95
N SER A 349 -26.85 10.03 -45.19
CA SER A 349 -26.83 10.59 -46.55
C SER A 349 -25.67 10.01 -47.38
N GLY A 350 -25.98 9.55 -48.60
CA GLY A 350 -25.01 8.91 -49.50
C GLY A 350 -24.66 7.45 -49.18
N TYR A 351 -25.25 6.84 -48.15
CA TYR A 351 -25.00 5.46 -47.75
C TYR A 351 -26.31 4.67 -47.62
N ARG A 352 -26.29 3.40 -48.07
CA ARG A 352 -27.43 2.47 -47.90
C ARG A 352 -27.13 1.46 -46.80
N PRO A 353 -28.03 1.25 -45.82
CA PRO A 353 -27.90 0.15 -44.89
C PRO A 353 -28.00 -1.18 -45.66
N TYR A 354 -27.20 -2.18 -45.29
CA TYR A 354 -27.23 -3.47 -46.00
C TYR A 354 -27.14 -4.68 -45.07
N LYS A 355 -26.60 -4.53 -43.86
CA LYS A 355 -26.62 -5.59 -42.84
C LYS A 355 -26.52 -5.03 -41.42
N VAL A 356 -26.89 -5.85 -40.45
CA VAL A 356 -26.72 -5.58 -39.02
C VAL A 356 -26.19 -6.83 -38.32
N ASP A 357 -25.26 -6.63 -37.39
CA ASP A 357 -24.91 -7.64 -36.40
C ASP A 357 -25.68 -7.34 -35.11
N ILE A 358 -26.65 -8.18 -34.76
CA ILE A 358 -27.48 -8.06 -33.56
C ILE A 358 -26.86 -8.94 -32.47
N TYR A 359 -26.51 -8.34 -31.33
CA TYR A 359 -26.01 -9.05 -30.17
C TYR A 359 -27.13 -9.21 -29.15
N TYR A 360 -27.39 -10.43 -28.70
CA TYR A 360 -28.53 -10.75 -27.86
C TYR A 360 -28.16 -11.77 -26.77
N CYS A 361 -28.99 -11.86 -25.74
CA CYS A 361 -28.95 -12.94 -24.78
C CYS A 361 -30.35 -13.36 -24.35
N ARG A 362 -30.46 -14.54 -23.77
CA ARG A 362 -31.71 -14.99 -23.16
C ARG A 362 -32.06 -14.10 -21.95
N MET A 363 -33.32 -13.72 -21.82
CA MET A 363 -33.84 -13.06 -20.63
C MET A 363 -33.92 -14.07 -19.48
N THR A 364 -33.74 -13.60 -18.23
CA THR A 364 -34.08 -14.41 -17.05
C THR A 364 -35.60 -14.54 -16.89
N GLU A 365 -36.06 -15.50 -16.09
CA GLU A 365 -37.50 -15.64 -15.79
C GLU A 365 -38.07 -14.37 -15.15
N THR A 366 -37.36 -13.76 -14.21
CA THR A 366 -37.74 -12.47 -13.61
C THR A 366 -37.79 -11.36 -14.64
N GLU A 367 -36.85 -11.32 -15.58
CA GLU A 367 -36.88 -10.32 -16.65
C GLU A 367 -38.09 -10.49 -17.56
N ARG A 368 -38.43 -11.72 -17.94
CA ARG A 368 -39.63 -12.02 -18.74
C ARG A 368 -40.92 -11.70 -18.00
N TYR A 369 -40.96 -11.99 -16.68
CA TYR A 369 -42.10 -11.65 -15.82
C TYR A 369 -42.29 -10.13 -15.75
N ASN A 370 -41.26 -9.37 -15.37
CA ASN A 370 -41.34 -7.92 -15.29
C ASN A 370 -41.68 -7.28 -16.65
N TYR A 371 -41.15 -7.86 -17.74
CA TYR A 371 -41.44 -7.42 -19.11
C TYR A 371 -42.94 -7.46 -19.40
N TRP A 372 -43.59 -8.57 -19.05
CA TRP A 372 -45.00 -8.81 -19.38
C TRP A 372 -45.97 -8.00 -18.53
N TYR A 373 -45.63 -7.79 -17.26
CA TYR A 373 -46.51 -7.13 -16.30
C TYR A 373 -46.22 -5.63 -16.14
N GLY A 374 -45.36 -5.05 -16.99
CA GLY A 374 -45.11 -3.62 -17.03
C GLY A 374 -44.36 -3.06 -15.82
N TYR A 375 -43.66 -3.89 -15.05
CA TYR A 375 -42.79 -3.46 -13.96
C TYR A 375 -41.45 -2.99 -14.52
N TYR A 376 -41.42 -1.76 -15.05
CA TYR A 376 -40.22 -1.11 -15.57
C TYR A 376 -39.73 0.04 -14.70
#